data_AF-A0A7C7Y9R1-F1
#
_entry.id   AF-A0A7C7Y9R1-F1
#
_cell.length_a   1.000
_cell.length_b   1.000
_cell.length_c   1.000
_cell.angle_alpha   90.00
_cell.angle_beta   90.00
_cell.angle_gamma   90.00
#
_symmetry.space_group_name_H-M   'P 1'
#
loop_
_entity.id
_entity.type
_entity.pdbx_description
1 polymer ?
#
loop_
_entity_poly.entity_id
_entity_poly.type
_entity_poly.pdbx_seq_one_letter_code
_entity_poly.pdbx_strand_id
1 'polypeptide(L)'
;MPCSLKPLPSMDVGPMDVGPPIICQRLEFSARGERVGARVRIPLASNRICPLAIFIHDEPEDSENPALTGCLENGAAAIDLNWPLTGSRRSHKMSLQLLTVLGGPQEERKQSVLFRQFCAQAEKELACLLEAADRIPGVDASTIHRLDFSLAPRRAIAAENARELFASTGKTIHRHHGSPKKSVQRAGAHRALAEFLTALLA
;
A
#
# COMPACT_ATOMS: atom_id res chain seq x y z
N MET A 1 8.62 12.42 -15.99
CA MET A 1 8.55 10.96 -16.21
C MET A 1 7.10 10.58 -16.49
N PRO A 2 6.81 9.78 -17.53
CA PRO A 2 5.44 9.42 -17.88
C PRO A 2 4.87 8.41 -16.88
N CYS A 3 3.67 8.71 -16.38
CA CYS A 3 2.85 7.75 -15.64
C CYS A 3 1.98 7.02 -16.67
N SER A 4 1.78 5.71 -16.51
CA SER A 4 0.98 4.92 -17.43
C SER A 4 -0.07 4.14 -16.64
N LEU A 5 -1.32 4.21 -17.11
CA LEU A 5 -2.38 3.31 -16.71
C LEU A 5 -2.48 2.20 -17.74
N LYS A 6 -2.55 0.95 -17.28
CA LYS A 6 -2.75 -0.21 -18.13
C LYS A 6 -3.94 -1.01 -17.61
N PRO A 7 -4.85 -1.49 -18.48
CA PRO A 7 -5.84 -2.46 -18.08
C PRO A 7 -5.15 -3.69 -17.48
N LEU A 8 -5.71 -4.24 -16.39
CA LEU A 8 -5.33 -5.58 -15.96
C LEU A 8 -6.02 -6.61 -16.87
N PRO A 9 -5.39 -7.76 -17.16
CA PRO A 9 -6.04 -8.84 -17.89
C PRO A 9 -7.33 -9.22 -17.14
N SER A 10 -8.47 -9.13 -17.82
CA SER A 10 -9.77 -9.49 -17.26
C SER A 10 -9.74 -10.96 -16.87
N MET A 11 -9.82 -11.26 -15.58
CA MET A 11 -10.21 -12.60 -15.14
C MET A 11 -11.73 -12.65 -15.23
N ASP A 12 -12.27 -13.59 -16.02
CA ASP A 12 -13.70 -13.86 -16.08
C ASP A 12 -14.18 -14.25 -14.68
N VAL A 13 -14.82 -13.31 -13.99
CA VAL A 13 -15.46 -13.56 -12.71
C VAL A 13 -16.90 -13.95 -13.01
N GLY A 14 -17.27 -15.20 -12.70
CA GLY A 14 -18.63 -15.70 -12.81
C GLY A 14 -19.63 -14.85 -11.99
N PRO A 15 -20.94 -15.03 -12.21
CA PRO A 15 -21.96 -14.14 -11.68
C PRO A 15 -22.09 -14.34 -10.16
N MET A 16 -21.56 -13.40 -9.38
CA MET A 16 -21.88 -13.26 -7.96
C MET A 16 -22.26 -11.81 -7.64
N ASP A 17 -23.33 -11.71 -6.85
CA ASP A 17 -24.00 -10.59 -6.20
C ASP A 17 -23.58 -9.14 -6.47
N VAL A 18 -24.60 -8.32 -6.72
CA VAL A 18 -24.63 -7.11 -7.54
C VAL A 18 -24.02 -5.89 -6.83
N GLY A 19 -22.71 -5.88 -6.67
CA GLY A 19 -21.95 -4.64 -6.43
C GLY A 19 -21.90 -3.76 -7.69
N PRO A 20 -21.64 -2.45 -7.57
CA PRO A 20 -21.37 -1.61 -8.74
C PRO A 20 -20.18 -2.20 -9.50
N PRO A 21 -20.19 -2.19 -10.85
CA PRO A 21 -19.08 -2.76 -11.60
C PRO A 21 -17.80 -2.01 -11.27
N ILE A 22 -16.67 -2.71 -11.13
CA ILE A 22 -15.39 -2.12 -10.73
C ILE A 22 -14.40 -2.23 -11.90
N ILE A 23 -13.78 -1.10 -12.26
CA ILE A 23 -12.65 -1.08 -13.19
C ILE A 23 -11.36 -1.33 -12.40
N CYS A 24 -10.64 -2.38 -12.78
CA CYS A 24 -9.32 -2.69 -12.24
C CYS A 24 -8.22 -2.32 -13.23
N GLN A 25 -7.30 -1.44 -12.82
CA GLN A 25 -6.16 -0.98 -13.64
C GLN A 25 -4.85 -1.12 -12.86
N ARG A 26 -3.76 -1.25 -13.61
CA ARG A 26 -2.39 -1.14 -13.09
C ARG A 26 -1.91 0.30 -13.32
N LEU A 27 -1.59 0.98 -12.24
CA LEU A 27 -0.90 2.26 -12.24
C LEU A 27 0.61 2.01 -12.15
N GLU A 28 1.36 2.54 -13.10
CA GLU A 28 2.81 2.47 -13.09
C GLU A 28 3.41 3.87 -13.01
N PHE A 29 4.32 4.05 -12.06
CA PHE A 29 5.05 5.30 -11.83
C PHE A 29 6.52 5.03 -11.55
N SER A 30 7.35 6.08 -11.55
CA SER A 30 8.78 5.97 -11.32
C SER A 30 9.18 6.56 -9.97
N ALA A 31 9.91 5.80 -9.16
CA ALA A 31 10.48 6.26 -7.90
C ALA A 31 11.96 5.85 -7.85
N ARG A 32 12.86 6.83 -7.71
CA ARG A 32 14.34 6.63 -7.69
C ARG A 32 14.89 5.84 -8.89
N GLY A 33 14.27 6.00 -10.06
CA GLY A 33 14.67 5.30 -11.28
C GLY A 33 14.08 3.89 -11.43
N GLU A 34 13.38 3.39 -10.40
CA GLU A 34 12.65 2.12 -10.47
C GLU A 34 11.22 2.34 -10.94
N ARG A 35 10.66 1.37 -11.67
CA ARG A 35 9.24 1.35 -12.02
C ARG A 35 8.47 0.65 -10.91
N VAL A 36 7.53 1.36 -10.31
CA VAL A 36 6.68 0.88 -9.23
C VAL A 36 5.26 0.70 -9.77
N GLY A 37 4.68 -0.46 -9.48
CA GLY A 37 3.30 -0.79 -9.83
C GLY A 37 2.40 -0.66 -8.60
N ALA A 38 1.24 -0.05 -8.79
CA ALA A 38 0.12 -0.04 -7.87
C ALA A 38 -1.14 -0.52 -8.61
N ARG A 39 -2.11 -1.04 -7.86
CA ARG A 39 -3.41 -1.44 -8.40
C ARG A 39 -4.41 -0.35 -8.09
N VAL A 40 -5.21 0.00 -9.08
CA VAL A 40 -6.27 1.00 -8.98
C VAL A 40 -7.59 0.30 -9.22
N ARG A 41 -8.53 0.47 -8.30
CA ARG A 41 -9.89 -0.02 -8.39
C ARG A 41 -10.82 1.18 -8.37
N ILE A 42 -11.59 1.36 -9.43
CA ILE A 42 -12.49 2.50 -9.60
C ILE A 42 -13.92 1.96 -9.75
N PRO A 43 -14.85 2.30 -8.84
CA PRO A 43 -16.24 1.94 -9.03
C PRO A 43 -16.80 2.69 -10.26
N LEU A 44 -17.48 1.97 -11.15
CA LEU A 44 -18.24 2.54 -12.27
C LEU A 44 -19.52 3.19 -11.71
N ALA A 45 -19.35 4.29 -10.99
CA ALA A 45 -20.46 5.17 -10.68
C ALA A 45 -20.68 6.10 -11.89
N SER A 46 -21.89 6.09 -12.46
CA SER A 46 -22.25 6.94 -13.59
C SER A 46 -22.10 8.42 -13.21
N ASN A 47 -21.04 9.06 -13.74
CA ASN A 47 -20.82 10.51 -13.78
C ASN A 47 -20.35 11.24 -12.51
N ARG A 48 -19.76 10.56 -11.52
CA ARG A 48 -19.21 11.25 -10.32
C ARG A 48 -17.70 11.10 -10.22
N ILE A 49 -17.04 12.16 -9.76
CA ILE A 49 -15.64 12.10 -9.34
C ILE A 49 -15.60 11.32 -8.02
N CYS A 50 -14.83 10.24 -7.97
CA CYS A 50 -14.70 9.36 -6.82
C CYS A 50 -13.64 9.89 -5.85
N PRO A 51 -13.89 9.92 -4.53
CA PRO A 51 -12.83 10.21 -3.56
C PRO A 51 -11.77 9.09 -3.56
N LEU A 52 -10.53 9.44 -3.19
CA LEU A 52 -9.40 8.49 -3.20
C LEU A 52 -9.16 7.84 -1.83
N ALA A 53 -9.02 6.52 -1.79
CA ALA A 53 -8.38 5.75 -0.71
C ALA A 53 -7.01 5.24 -1.16
N ILE A 54 -6.07 5.15 -0.23
CA ILE A 54 -4.75 4.56 -0.44
C ILE A 54 -4.49 3.50 0.64
N PHE A 55 -4.08 2.32 0.22
CA PHE A 55 -3.68 1.21 1.07
C PHE A 55 -2.24 0.84 0.75
N ILE A 56 -1.37 0.85 1.75
CA ILE A 56 0.02 0.39 1.60
C ILE A 56 0.24 -0.80 2.53
N HIS A 57 0.55 -1.96 1.95
CA HIS A 57 0.64 -3.22 2.69
C HIS A 57 1.67 -4.21 2.18
N ASP A 58 1.90 -5.29 2.92
CA ASP A 58 2.78 -6.39 2.54
C ASP A 58 2.04 -7.67 2.12
N GLU A 59 0.71 -7.60 2.00
CA GLU A 59 -0.12 -8.72 1.57
C GLU A 59 0.09 -9.10 0.09
N PRO A 60 -0.14 -10.37 -0.28
CA PRO A 60 -0.18 -10.80 -1.68
C PRO A 60 -1.22 -10.02 -2.48
N GLU A 61 -1.02 -9.94 -3.80
CA GLU A 61 -1.96 -9.22 -4.67
C GLU A 61 -3.38 -9.81 -4.56
N ASP A 62 -3.55 -11.13 -4.47
CA ASP A 62 -4.89 -11.73 -4.42
C ASP A 62 -5.54 -11.73 -3.02
N SER A 63 -4.95 -11.04 -2.05
CA SER A 63 -5.52 -10.92 -0.70
C SER A 63 -6.77 -10.05 -0.71
N GLU A 64 -7.87 -10.58 -0.18
CA GLU A 64 -9.07 -9.78 0.10
C GLU A 64 -8.79 -8.82 1.27
N ASN A 65 -8.98 -7.52 1.03
CA ASN A 65 -8.85 -6.50 2.06
C ASN A 65 -10.25 -5.92 2.35
N PRO A 66 -10.89 -6.27 3.49
CA PRO A 66 -12.24 -5.82 3.81
C PRO A 66 -12.38 -4.30 3.87
N ALA A 67 -11.33 -3.60 4.31
CA ALA A 67 -11.31 -2.15 4.35
C ALA A 67 -11.33 -1.53 2.96
N LEU A 68 -10.62 -2.15 2.01
CA LEU A 68 -10.63 -1.75 0.61
C LEU A 68 -12.02 -2.02 0.01
N THR A 69 -12.58 -3.22 0.19
CA THR A 69 -13.92 -3.58 -0.29
C THR A 69 -14.97 -2.58 0.19
N GLY A 70 -14.95 -2.24 1.49
CA GLY A 70 -15.87 -1.25 2.04
C GLY A 70 -15.69 0.16 1.44
N CYS A 71 -14.49 0.55 0.99
CA CYS A 71 -14.32 1.84 0.31
C CYS A 71 -14.93 1.83 -1.10
N LEU A 72 -14.77 0.72 -1.83
CA LEU A 72 -15.35 0.56 -3.16
C LEU A 72 -16.87 0.54 -3.12
N GLU A 73 -17.46 -0.17 -2.16
CA GLU A 73 -18.91 -0.20 -1.91
C GLU A 73 -19.48 1.19 -1.59
N ASN A 74 -18.69 2.04 -0.94
CA ASN A 74 -19.03 3.44 -0.65
C ASN A 74 -18.72 4.41 -1.79
N GLY A 75 -18.36 3.90 -2.98
CA GLY A 75 -18.16 4.71 -4.19
C GLY A 75 -16.80 5.43 -4.26
N ALA A 76 -15.85 5.07 -3.40
CA ALA A 76 -14.49 5.60 -3.47
C ALA A 76 -13.61 4.79 -4.42
N ALA A 77 -12.68 5.46 -5.10
CA ALA A 77 -11.60 4.79 -5.79
C ALA A 77 -10.53 4.36 -4.77
N ALA A 78 -9.91 3.21 -4.98
CA ALA A 78 -8.86 2.70 -4.12
C ALA A 78 -7.57 2.47 -4.90
N ILE A 79 -6.46 2.92 -4.34
CA ILE A 79 -5.12 2.52 -4.77
C ILE A 79 -4.51 1.59 -3.72
N ASP A 80 -4.00 0.46 -4.19
CA ASP A 80 -3.32 -0.56 -3.41
C ASP A 80 -1.86 -0.63 -3.89
N LEU A 81 -0.93 -0.47 -2.94
CA LEU A 81 0.50 -0.49 -3.18
C LEU A 81 1.21 -1.43 -2.19
N ASN A 82 2.06 -2.31 -2.69
CA ASN A 82 2.95 -3.07 -1.82
C ASN A 82 4.11 -2.23 -1.27
N TRP A 83 4.47 -2.42 0.01
CA TRP A 83 5.70 -1.85 0.57
C TRP A 83 6.94 -2.28 -0.22
N PRO A 84 8.01 -1.47 -0.24
CA PRO A 84 9.29 -1.90 -0.79
C PRO A 84 9.73 -3.24 -0.22
N LEU A 85 10.19 -4.15 -1.08
CA LEU A 85 10.66 -5.49 -0.69
C LEU A 85 9.57 -6.41 -0.11
N THR A 86 8.28 -6.18 -0.39
CA THR A 86 7.17 -7.04 0.07
C THR A 86 6.23 -7.44 -1.08
N GLY A 87 5.28 -8.34 -0.83
CA GLY A 87 4.27 -8.75 -1.82
C GLY A 87 4.89 -9.18 -3.15
N SER A 88 4.37 -8.64 -4.26
CA SER A 88 4.91 -8.90 -5.61
C SER A 88 6.28 -8.26 -5.89
N ARG A 89 6.75 -7.40 -4.97
CA ARG A 89 8.02 -6.65 -5.05
C ARG A 89 9.12 -7.27 -4.19
N ARG A 90 8.88 -8.49 -3.69
CA ARG A 90 9.80 -9.20 -2.80
C ARG A 90 11.09 -9.59 -3.53
N SER A 91 12.22 -9.37 -2.88
CA SER A 91 13.50 -9.97 -3.23
C SER A 91 13.86 -11.00 -2.15
N HIS A 92 14.11 -12.25 -2.53
CA HIS A 92 14.34 -13.32 -1.53
C HIS A 92 15.38 -12.92 -0.47
N LYS A 93 16.53 -12.39 -0.90
CA LYS A 93 17.61 -11.97 0.02
C LYS A 93 17.27 -10.70 0.79
N MET A 94 16.89 -9.62 0.09
CA MET A 94 16.73 -8.30 0.71
C MET A 94 15.51 -8.24 1.61
N SER A 95 14.41 -8.90 1.23
CA SER A 95 13.20 -8.98 2.04
C SER A 95 13.45 -9.76 3.34
N LEU A 96 14.21 -10.86 3.30
CA LEU A 96 14.59 -11.57 4.52
C LEU A 96 15.45 -10.70 5.44
N GLN A 97 16.45 -10.01 4.90
CA GLN A 97 17.28 -9.10 5.69
C GLN A 97 16.45 -7.97 6.32
N LEU A 98 15.50 -7.39 5.58
CA LEU A 98 14.63 -6.35 6.11
C LEU A 98 13.76 -6.89 7.25
N LEU A 99 13.20 -8.08 7.08
CA LEU A 99 12.39 -8.73 8.12
C LEU A 99 13.21 -9.07 9.35
N THR A 100 14.45 -9.54 9.20
CA THR A 100 15.38 -9.74 10.32
C THR A 100 15.62 -8.43 11.06
N VAL A 101 15.87 -7.33 10.34
CA VAL A 101 16.03 -6.01 10.96
C VAL A 101 14.77 -5.60 11.71
N LEU A 102 13.58 -5.73 11.09
CA LEU A 102 12.29 -5.38 11.70
C LEU A 102 11.96 -6.21 12.94
N GLY A 103 12.42 -7.47 13.00
CA GLY A 103 12.25 -8.35 14.15
C GLY A 103 13.32 -8.15 15.25
N GLY A 104 14.38 -7.40 14.96
CA GLY A 104 15.50 -7.18 15.88
C GLY A 104 15.25 -6.09 16.94
N PRO A 105 16.18 -5.94 17.91
CA PRO A 105 16.15 -4.88 18.89
C PRO A 105 16.01 -3.49 18.27
N GLN A 106 15.35 -2.56 18.98
CA GLN A 106 15.13 -1.19 18.53
C GLN A 106 16.42 -0.46 18.10
N GLU A 107 17.51 -0.63 18.85
CA GLU A 107 18.78 0.04 18.55
C GLU A 107 19.41 -0.47 17.25
N GLU A 108 19.29 -1.76 16.96
CA GLU A 108 19.72 -2.35 15.69
C GLU A 108 18.87 -1.84 14.52
N ARG A 109 17.55 -1.71 14.71
CA ARG A 109 16.64 -1.12 13.72
C ARG A 109 17.05 0.30 13.33
N LYS A 110 17.34 1.16 14.32
CA LYS A 110 17.74 2.56 14.09
C LYS A 110 19.07 2.70 13.36
N GLN A 111 20.03 1.83 13.65
CA GLN A 111 21.37 1.87 13.05
C GLN A 111 21.42 1.21 11.67
N SER A 112 20.47 0.32 11.37
CA SER A 112 20.41 -0.41 10.12
C SER A 112 20.35 0.51 8.89
N VAL A 113 21.33 0.35 8.01
CA VAL A 113 21.35 1.01 6.69
C VAL A 113 20.16 0.54 5.86
N LEU A 114 19.83 -0.75 5.93
CA LEU A 114 18.73 -1.34 5.17
C LEU A 114 17.38 -0.76 5.58
N PHE A 115 17.13 -0.59 6.88
CA PHE A 115 15.88 0.02 7.35
C PHE A 115 15.78 1.49 6.94
N ARG A 116 16.87 2.26 7.03
CA ARG A 116 16.89 3.65 6.54
C ARG A 116 16.62 3.75 5.04
N GLN A 117 17.18 2.84 4.24
CA GLN A 117 16.91 2.76 2.81
C GLN A 117 15.45 2.38 2.51
N PHE A 118 14.88 1.46 3.28
CA PHE A 118 13.47 1.11 3.21
C PHE A 118 12.58 2.33 3.48
N CYS A 119 12.84 3.08 4.56
CA CYS A 119 12.09 4.30 4.89
C CYS A 119 12.19 5.35 3.78
N ALA A 120 13.41 5.65 3.32
CA ALA A 120 13.63 6.63 2.26
C ALA A 120 12.95 6.23 0.93
N GLN A 121 12.93 4.93 0.62
CA GLN A 121 12.22 4.42 -0.55
C GLN A 121 10.71 4.56 -0.38
N ALA A 122 10.15 4.17 0.76
CA ALA A 122 8.73 4.28 1.06
C ALA A 122 8.23 5.74 0.99
N GLU A 123 8.99 6.69 1.53
CA GLU A 123 8.69 8.11 1.46
C GLU A 123 8.68 8.62 0.01
N LYS A 124 9.68 8.23 -0.78
CA LYS A 124 9.78 8.65 -2.17
C LYS A 124 8.67 8.04 -3.03
N GLU A 125 8.30 6.79 -2.77
CA GLU A 125 7.21 6.12 -3.45
C GLU A 125 5.87 6.74 -3.13
N LEU A 126 5.58 7.08 -1.87
CA LEU A 126 4.35 7.79 -1.52
C LEU A 126 4.28 9.14 -2.24
N ALA A 127 5.38 9.91 -2.28
CA ALA A 127 5.42 11.18 -3.01
C ALA A 127 5.05 11.01 -4.49
N CYS A 128 5.72 10.05 -5.16
CA CYS A 128 5.49 9.79 -6.58
C CYS A 128 4.10 9.17 -6.85
N LEU A 129 3.57 8.39 -5.91
CA LEU A 129 2.22 7.83 -5.98
C LEU A 129 1.17 8.95 -5.96
N LEU A 130 1.30 9.93 -5.06
CA LEU A 130 0.37 11.05 -4.96
C LEU A 130 0.38 11.90 -6.24
N GLU A 131 1.56 12.14 -6.83
CA GLU A 131 1.67 12.80 -8.14
C GLU A 131 1.05 11.98 -9.29
N ALA A 132 1.15 10.66 -9.21
CA ALA A 132 0.57 9.76 -10.21
C ALA A 132 -0.96 9.66 -10.08
N ALA A 133 -1.48 9.73 -8.85
CA ALA A 133 -2.90 9.69 -8.56
C ALA A 133 -3.67 10.87 -9.18
N ASP A 134 -3.05 12.05 -9.32
CA ASP A 134 -3.62 13.22 -10.02
C ASP A 134 -4.00 12.94 -11.48
N ARG A 135 -3.40 11.91 -12.07
CA ARG A 135 -3.55 11.60 -13.49
C ARG A 135 -4.60 10.52 -13.73
N ILE A 136 -5.24 10.02 -12.67
CA ILE A 136 -6.27 8.98 -12.77
C ILE A 136 -7.61 9.64 -13.12
N PRO A 137 -8.18 9.37 -14.31
CA PRO A 137 -9.45 9.97 -14.71
C PRO A 137 -10.58 9.58 -13.76
N GLY A 138 -11.42 10.55 -13.38
CA GLY A 138 -12.58 10.31 -12.52
C GLY A 138 -12.27 10.15 -11.03
N VAL A 139 -11.03 10.39 -10.59
CA VAL A 139 -10.63 10.32 -9.18
C VAL A 139 -10.25 11.71 -8.66
N ASP A 140 -10.80 12.10 -7.50
CA ASP A 140 -10.34 13.26 -6.76
C ASP A 140 -9.13 12.88 -5.89
N ALA A 141 -7.93 13.15 -6.40
CA ALA A 141 -6.67 12.94 -5.69
C ALA A 141 -6.21 14.17 -4.87
N SER A 142 -7.03 15.23 -4.80
CA SER A 142 -6.75 16.42 -3.98
C SER A 142 -6.94 16.12 -2.49
N THR A 143 -7.86 15.20 -2.18
CA THR A 143 -8.14 14.73 -0.82
C THR A 143 -8.13 13.21 -0.74
N ILE A 144 -7.53 12.67 0.32
CA ILE A 144 -7.46 11.23 0.58
C ILE A 144 -8.45 10.92 1.69
N HIS A 145 -9.59 10.30 1.38
CA HIS A 145 -10.60 10.03 2.40
C HIS A 145 -10.15 8.95 3.38
N ARG A 146 -9.26 8.06 2.94
CA ARG A 146 -8.70 6.97 3.74
C ARG A 146 -7.26 6.65 3.32
N LEU A 147 -6.39 6.56 4.31
CA LEU A 147 -4.98 6.18 4.16
C LEU A 147 -4.66 5.11 5.20
N ASP A 148 -4.37 3.91 4.73
CA ASP A 148 -4.03 2.77 5.58
C ASP A 148 -2.59 2.30 5.33
N PHE A 149 -1.88 2.10 6.44
CA PHE A 149 -0.55 1.50 6.48
C PHE A 149 -0.63 0.20 7.28
N SER A 150 -0.30 -0.92 6.63
CA SER A 150 -0.27 -2.23 7.28
C SER A 150 1.06 -2.91 6.99
N LEU A 151 1.79 -3.35 8.00
CA LEU A 151 2.98 -4.15 7.81
C LEU A 151 2.92 -5.35 8.76
N ALA A 152 2.89 -6.55 8.20
CA ALA A 152 2.76 -7.82 8.90
C ALA A 152 3.99 -8.72 8.66
N PRO A 153 5.10 -8.53 9.41
CA PRO A 153 6.36 -9.25 9.21
C PRO A 153 6.23 -10.79 9.18
N ARG A 154 5.16 -11.34 9.77
CA ARG A 154 4.88 -12.79 9.86
C ARG A 154 4.51 -13.49 8.56
N ARG A 155 3.80 -12.83 7.63
CA ARG A 155 3.18 -13.54 6.48
C ARG A 155 4.14 -13.78 5.31
N ALA A 156 5.24 -13.04 5.26
CA ALA A 156 6.16 -13.11 4.14
C ALA A 156 7.05 -14.37 4.13
N ILE A 157 7.13 -15.17 5.20
CA ILE A 157 8.08 -16.29 5.26
C ILE A 157 7.37 -17.62 5.57
N ALA A 158 7.05 -18.37 4.51
CA ALA A 158 6.73 -19.80 4.59
C ALA A 158 8.00 -20.69 4.65
N ALA A 159 9.15 -20.13 5.05
CA ALA A 159 10.34 -20.92 5.31
C ALA A 159 10.34 -21.36 6.78
N GLU A 160 10.35 -22.67 7.00
CA GLU A 160 10.24 -23.32 8.32
C GLU A 160 11.20 -22.76 9.38
N ASN A 161 12.38 -22.28 8.95
CA ASN A 161 13.43 -21.77 9.84
C ASN A 161 13.20 -20.34 10.36
N ALA A 162 12.24 -19.58 9.81
CA ALA A 162 11.95 -18.22 10.27
C ALA A 162 10.80 -18.16 11.29
N ARG A 163 9.99 -19.23 11.42
CA ARG A 163 8.81 -19.24 12.29
C ARG A 163 9.13 -18.94 13.76
N GLU A 164 10.27 -19.42 14.25
CA GLU A 164 10.69 -19.25 15.65
C GLU A 164 11.17 -17.81 15.95
N LEU A 165 11.85 -17.15 15.01
CA LEU A 165 12.32 -15.77 15.17
C LEU A 165 11.18 -14.74 15.25
N PHE A 166 10.00 -15.06 14.68
CA PHE A 166 8.85 -14.15 14.59
C PHE A 166 7.65 -14.55 15.46
N ALA A 167 7.83 -15.55 16.33
CA ALA A 167 6.84 -15.92 17.35
C ALA A 167 6.69 -14.81 18.41
N SER A 168 7.77 -14.09 18.73
CA SER A 168 7.84 -13.11 19.83
C SER A 168 7.43 -11.67 19.49
N THR A 169 7.47 -11.26 18.22
CA THR A 169 7.20 -9.87 17.76
C THR A 169 5.83 -9.68 17.07
N GLY A 170 4.95 -10.68 17.18
CA GLY A 170 3.79 -10.96 16.30
C GLY A 170 2.62 -9.99 16.17
N LYS A 171 2.81 -8.67 16.35
CA LYS A 171 1.75 -7.68 16.10
C LYS A 171 1.89 -7.09 14.70
N THR A 172 0.87 -7.29 13.86
CA THR A 172 0.69 -6.46 12.66
C THR A 172 0.58 -5.01 13.11
N ILE A 173 1.44 -4.15 12.59
CA ILE A 173 1.35 -2.72 12.87
C ILE A 173 0.44 -2.14 11.80
N HIS A 174 -0.78 -1.79 12.22
CA HIS A 174 -1.79 -1.18 11.38
C HIS A 174 -2.04 0.25 11.87
N ARG A 175 -1.96 1.23 10.97
CA ARG A 175 -2.39 2.60 11.24
C ARG A 175 -3.33 3.08 10.15
N HIS A 176 -4.44 3.63 10.61
CA HIS A 176 -5.48 4.20 9.78
C HIS A 176 -5.54 5.71 9.99
N HIS A 177 -5.56 6.44 8.89
CA HIS A 177 -5.71 7.88 8.86
C HIS A 177 -6.84 8.26 7.90
N GLY A 178 -7.72 9.14 8.39
CA GLY A 178 -8.88 9.61 7.65
C GLY A 178 -10.19 8.99 8.14
N SER A 179 -11.30 9.43 7.57
CA SER A 179 -12.62 8.82 7.65
C SER A 179 -13.51 9.49 6.60
N PRO A 180 -14.71 8.95 6.30
CA PRO A 180 -15.66 9.64 5.44
C PRO A 180 -15.99 11.09 5.88
N LYS A 181 -15.77 11.42 7.17
CA LYS A 181 -15.99 12.76 7.74
C LYS A 181 -14.72 13.60 7.90
N LYS A 182 -13.53 13.02 7.69
CA LYS A 182 -12.23 13.68 7.90
C LYS A 182 -11.23 13.19 6.86
N SER A 183 -11.11 13.92 5.76
CA SER A 183 -10.11 13.63 4.73
C SER A 183 -8.70 14.00 5.18
N VAL A 184 -7.72 13.28 4.65
CA VAL A 184 -6.29 13.54 4.77
C VAL A 184 -5.83 14.38 3.57
N GLN A 185 -5.22 15.52 3.86
CA GLN A 185 -4.54 16.34 2.85
C GLN A 185 -3.18 15.72 2.50
N ARG A 186 -2.60 16.04 1.34
CA ARG A 186 -1.30 15.48 0.90
C ARG A 186 -0.17 15.62 1.90
N ALA A 187 0.00 16.82 2.45
CA ALA A 187 0.99 17.05 3.51
C ALA A 187 0.72 16.17 4.75
N GLY A 188 -0.57 15.91 5.03
CA GLY A 188 -1.00 14.97 6.07
C GLY A 188 -0.63 13.52 5.75
N ALA A 189 -0.63 13.10 4.48
CA ALA A 189 -0.23 11.75 4.09
C ALA A 189 1.26 11.48 4.36
N HIS A 190 2.14 12.44 4.01
CA HIS A 190 3.57 12.35 4.34
C HIS A 190 3.80 12.30 5.85
N ARG A 191 3.11 13.14 6.61
CA ARG A 191 3.19 13.12 8.07
C ARG A 191 2.72 11.79 8.66
N ALA A 192 1.60 11.25 8.16
CA ALA A 192 1.07 9.97 8.60
C ALA A 192 2.05 8.82 8.33
N LEU A 193 2.72 8.83 7.17
CA LEU A 193 3.79 7.87 6.87
C LEU A 193 4.97 8.01 7.84
N ALA A 194 5.46 9.23 8.08
CA ALA A 194 6.56 9.46 9.03
C ALA A 194 6.22 8.98 10.46
N GLU A 195 4.99 9.23 10.91
CA GLU A 195 4.48 8.74 12.20
C GLU A 195 4.41 7.21 12.24
N PHE A 196 3.99 6.56 11.14
CA PHE A 196 3.98 5.11 11.00
C PHE A 196 5.39 4.52 11.04
N LEU A 197 6.33 5.06 10.24
CA LEU A 197 7.72 4.61 10.19
C LEU A 197 8.44 4.82 11.54
N THR A 198 8.11 5.89 12.26
CA THR A 198 8.60 6.12 13.63
C THR A 198 8.05 5.06 14.58
N ALA A 199 6.79 4.64 14.42
CA ALA A 199 6.21 3.57 15.22
C ALA A 199 6.84 2.20 14.92
N LEU A 200 7.32 1.98 13.69
CA LEU A 200 8.13 0.80 13.35
C LEU A 200 9.51 0.79 14.04
N LEU A 201 9.95 1.93 14.59
CA LEU A 201 11.15 2.03 15.40
C LEU A 201 10.88 1.95 16.90
N ALA A 202 9.63 2.03 17.35
CA ALA A 202 9.27 1.86 18.77
C ALA A 202 9.35 0.37 19.18
#